data_AF-A0A1V2BC14-F1
#
_entry.id   AF-A0A1V2BC14-F1
#
_cell.length_a   1.000
_cell.length_b   1.000
_cell.length_c   1.000
_cell.angle_alpha   90.00
_cell.angle_beta   90.00
_cell.angle_gamma   90.00
#
_symmetry.space_group_name_H-M   'P 1'
#
loop_
_entity.id
_entity.type
_entity.pdbx_description
1 polymer ?
#
loop_
_entity_poly.entity_id
_entity_poly.type
_entity_poly.pdbx_seq_one_letter_code
_entity_poly.pdbx_strand_id
1 'polypeptide(L)'
;MTELQKQQGGQQEEKLQTAPGQKQSASLQENLDILAKYGGFDLLEGTIEGVQNLNPERKARRNIFLTESSKKGERDYLKKTLELWGKVLTEAQDLPDMVTYCTEHSEQAGNVLTHNLAEAVEATKELETSYRNVALFFKNTESDKVKNISFINVEADQIKDLDNTRFIDAIQQELIANYDRLDLRDNYSLLILPGYLGSNKVLEKWAKIAYENKAMLVTDFSHLDAPDDVMEMFELANLTGGEIHRSNVIMTANWLVGRGKFDEINEQDNLYVPPSGALAGKIYKTLMSQVTAGKKFGGINEVDGVKFELKKSEIASLEKMGLIPMVKEYGKVMAFSAKTLFNGDNIGLQTYSVVRVFDYVTKVLMDFLNRRAFENFNANTRKDLMKQIIRFLDSITGPDKLIEDFNIRRFEQDPLQKDRIHLDIHLKPYFPAKNFLIKMDGHKGEDANEWNTEYEQDKA
;
A
#
# COMPACT_ATOMS: atom_id res chain seq x y z
N MET A 1 -26.74 58.05 62.81
CA MET A 1 -27.22 56.80 63.45
C MET A 1 -26.65 55.65 62.64
N THR A 2 -25.50 55.03 62.91
CA THR A 2 -24.58 54.97 64.07
C THR A 2 -23.33 54.29 63.47
N GLU A 3 -22.24 55.03 63.21
CA GLU A 3 -21.01 55.05 64.01
C GLU A 3 -20.42 53.70 64.48
N LEU A 4 -19.13 53.50 64.10
CA LEU A 4 -18.01 52.94 64.89
C LEU A 4 -18.02 51.39 65.10
N GLN A 5 -16.95 50.60 64.86
CA GLN A 5 -15.49 50.80 65.08
C GLN A 5 -14.71 49.60 64.46
N LYS A 6 -13.64 49.83 63.67
CA LYS A 6 -12.17 49.81 64.00
C LYS A 6 -11.47 48.50 63.57
N GLN A 7 -10.59 48.58 62.57
CA GLN A 7 -9.10 48.68 62.65
C GLN A 7 -8.44 47.30 62.87
N GLN A 8 -7.41 46.85 62.14
CA GLN A 8 -6.07 47.44 62.03
C GLN A 8 -5.17 46.57 61.11
N GLY A 9 -4.06 47.15 60.63
CA GLY A 9 -2.89 46.43 60.10
C GLY A 9 -2.51 46.91 58.69
N GLY A 10 -1.48 47.71 58.44
CA GLY A 10 -0.20 47.84 59.13
C GLY A 10 0.89 47.31 58.20
N GLN A 11 1.51 48.20 57.41
CA GLN A 11 2.69 47.92 56.59
C GLN A 11 3.88 47.62 57.50
N GLN A 12 4.55 46.48 57.27
CA GLN A 12 5.92 46.25 57.72
C GLN A 12 6.67 45.43 56.67
N GLU A 13 7.83 45.95 56.30
CA GLU A 13 8.84 45.34 55.45
C GLU A 13 9.39 44.08 56.10
N GLU A 14 9.52 42.99 55.33
CA GLU A 14 10.42 41.89 55.67
C GLU A 14 11.29 41.54 54.47
N LYS A 15 12.58 41.87 54.60
CA LYS A 15 13.68 41.44 53.75
C LYS A 15 13.77 39.91 53.82
N LEU A 16 13.79 39.23 52.66
CA LEU A 16 14.45 37.92 52.56
C LEU A 16 15.63 37.99 51.58
N GLN A 17 16.75 37.50 52.10
CA GLN A 17 18.11 37.62 51.60
C GLN A 17 18.37 36.72 50.39
N THR A 18 19.10 37.27 49.42
CA THR A 18 19.72 36.58 48.28
C THR A 18 20.90 35.72 48.73
N ALA A 19 20.95 34.47 48.29
CA ALA A 19 22.14 33.62 48.33
C ALA A 19 23.20 34.12 47.31
N PRO A 20 24.51 33.98 47.59
CA PRO A 20 25.58 34.61 46.80
C PRO A 20 26.04 33.69 45.66
N GLY A 21 26.04 34.19 44.41
CA GLY A 21 26.63 33.45 43.29
C GLY A 21 26.27 33.88 41.86
N GLN A 22 25.64 35.03 41.62
CA GLN A 22 25.44 35.54 40.26
C GLN A 22 26.18 36.87 40.11
N LYS A 23 27.13 36.94 39.16
CA LYS A 23 27.70 38.20 38.69
C LYS A 23 26.52 39.12 38.30
N GLN A 24 26.37 40.22 39.03
CA GLN A 24 25.34 41.23 38.74
C GLN A 24 25.47 41.67 37.28
N SER A 25 24.39 41.49 36.50
CA SER A 25 24.26 42.09 35.18
C SER A 25 24.39 43.62 35.34
N ALA A 26 25.35 44.24 34.67
CA ALA A 26 25.48 45.70 34.61
C ALA A 26 24.13 46.32 34.21
N SER A 27 23.82 47.52 34.72
CA SER A 27 22.56 48.19 34.43
C SER A 27 22.42 48.45 32.92
N LEU A 28 21.18 48.47 32.41
CA LEU A 28 20.92 48.73 30.98
C LEU A 28 21.60 50.03 30.51
N GLN A 29 21.65 51.03 31.38
CA GLN A 29 22.32 52.31 31.15
C GLN A 29 23.84 52.14 30.97
N GLU A 30 24.50 51.41 31.86
CA GLU A 30 25.95 51.16 31.80
C GLU A 30 26.34 50.38 30.54
N ASN A 31 25.53 49.39 30.13
CA ASN A 31 25.78 48.64 28.88
C ASN A 31 25.59 49.51 27.64
N LEU A 32 24.61 50.42 27.64
CA LEU A 32 24.40 51.38 26.56
C LEU A 32 25.54 52.40 26.47
N ASP A 33 26.08 52.84 27.61
CA ASP A 33 27.24 53.76 27.66
C ASP A 33 28.53 53.10 27.17
N ILE A 34 28.70 51.79 27.41
CA ILE A 34 29.80 51.01 26.82
C ILE A 34 29.61 50.90 25.30
N LEU A 35 28.40 50.61 24.83
CA LEU A 35 28.10 50.51 23.40
C LEU A 35 28.26 51.83 22.66
N ALA A 36 27.97 52.96 23.33
CA ALA A 36 28.10 54.31 22.76
C ALA A 36 29.52 54.61 22.26
N LYS A 37 30.56 54.02 22.87
CA LYS A 37 31.96 54.16 22.45
C LYS A 37 32.27 53.50 21.10
N TYR A 38 31.43 52.57 20.65
CA TYR A 38 31.63 51.78 19.42
C TYR A 38 30.58 52.06 18.33
N GLY A 39 29.74 53.08 18.52
CA GLY A 39 28.67 53.44 17.56
C GLY A 39 27.25 53.33 18.10
N GLY A 40 27.07 52.99 19.38
CA GLY A 40 25.77 52.98 20.05
C GLY A 40 24.80 51.94 19.51
N PHE A 41 23.51 52.11 19.81
CA PHE A 41 22.47 51.17 19.40
C PHE A 41 22.24 51.14 17.87
N ASP A 42 22.64 52.21 17.17
CA ASP A 42 22.56 52.31 15.71
C ASP A 42 23.44 51.25 15.00
N LEU A 43 24.56 50.86 15.60
CA LEU A 43 25.40 49.75 15.11
C LEU A 43 24.63 48.42 15.12
N LEU A 44 23.79 48.20 16.12
CA LEU A 44 22.96 46.99 16.23
C LEU A 44 21.78 47.06 15.26
N GLU A 45 21.19 48.23 15.03
CA GLU A 45 20.13 48.41 14.02
C GLU A 45 20.64 48.11 12.60
N GLY A 46 21.90 48.45 12.30
CA GLY A 46 22.52 48.19 11.00
C GLY A 46 22.98 46.75 10.78
N THR A 47 23.30 46.02 11.85
CA THR A 47 23.90 44.67 11.77
C THR A 47 22.90 43.54 11.97
N ILE A 48 21.85 43.74 12.79
CA ILE A 48 20.91 42.69 13.15
C ILE A 48 19.48 43.12 12.79
N GLU A 49 18.89 42.41 11.83
CA GLU A 49 17.53 42.66 11.37
C GLU A 49 16.52 42.53 12.53
N GLY A 50 15.61 43.49 12.65
CA GLY A 50 14.56 43.50 13.67
C GLY A 50 14.97 44.10 15.03
N VAL A 51 16.27 44.31 15.31
CA VAL A 51 16.74 44.94 16.58
C VAL A 51 16.27 46.39 16.71
N GLN A 52 15.99 47.08 15.60
CA GLN A 52 15.35 48.40 15.57
C GLN A 52 14.04 48.50 16.38
N ASN A 53 13.32 47.38 16.56
CA ASN A 53 12.09 47.36 17.34
C ASN A 53 12.36 47.34 18.86
N LEU A 54 13.61 47.10 19.29
CA LEU A 54 14.05 47.09 20.68
C LEU A 54 14.79 48.38 21.09
N ASN A 55 14.93 49.36 20.17
CA ASN A 55 15.66 50.59 20.44
C ASN A 55 15.10 51.35 21.68
N PRO A 56 15.93 51.63 22.71
CA PRO A 56 15.52 52.36 23.91
C PRO A 56 14.98 53.78 23.65
N GLU A 57 15.42 54.44 22.58
CA GLU A 57 15.00 55.79 22.21
C GLU A 57 13.59 55.80 21.61
N ARG A 58 13.20 54.72 20.91
CA ARG A 58 11.90 54.56 20.24
C ARG A 58 10.88 53.86 21.16
N LYS A 59 10.56 54.48 22.30
CA LYS A 59 9.70 53.92 23.37
C LYS A 59 8.33 53.41 22.89
N ALA A 60 7.66 54.13 21.99
CA ALA A 60 6.34 53.74 21.48
C ALA A 60 6.42 52.47 20.61
N ARG A 61 7.39 52.40 19.70
CA ARG A 61 7.62 51.25 18.81
C ARG A 61 8.05 50.01 19.62
N ARG A 62 8.89 50.20 20.63
CA ARG A 62 9.30 49.13 21.55
C ARG A 62 8.14 48.58 22.36
N ASN A 63 7.29 49.45 22.91
CA ASN A 63 6.13 49.00 23.68
C ASN A 63 5.17 48.22 22.79
N ILE A 64 4.83 48.73 21.59
CA ILE A 64 3.99 48.03 20.62
C ILE A 64 4.59 46.65 20.29
N PHE A 65 5.87 46.58 19.95
CA PHE A 65 6.54 45.32 19.61
C PHE A 65 6.56 44.33 20.77
N LEU A 66 6.67 44.77 22.02
CA LEU A 66 6.69 43.90 23.21
C LEU A 66 5.29 43.46 23.66
N THR A 67 4.26 44.29 23.48
CA THR A 67 2.90 44.01 23.99
C THR A 67 1.97 43.37 22.98
N GLU A 68 2.19 43.58 21.68
CA GLU A 68 1.22 43.15 20.66
C GLU A 68 1.33 41.64 20.36
N SER A 69 0.19 40.95 20.29
CA SER A 69 0.13 39.51 20.06
C SER A 69 0.54 39.09 18.65
N SER A 70 0.23 39.93 17.65
CA SER A 70 0.58 39.75 16.24
C SER A 70 2.09 39.65 15.99
N LYS A 71 2.91 40.22 16.88
CA LYS A 71 4.37 40.29 16.78
C LYS A 71 5.12 39.19 17.53
N LYS A 72 4.40 38.19 18.07
CA LYS A 72 5.01 37.09 18.85
C LYS A 72 6.05 36.30 18.05
N GLY A 73 5.76 35.95 16.80
CA GLY A 73 6.72 35.22 15.94
C GLY A 73 7.99 36.02 15.65
N GLU A 74 7.85 37.32 15.38
CA GLU A 74 9.00 38.23 15.17
C GLU A 74 9.86 38.37 16.43
N ARG A 75 9.24 38.39 17.62
CA ARG A 75 9.97 38.40 18.90
C ARG A 75 10.75 37.12 19.14
N ASP A 76 10.13 35.96 18.91
CA ASP A 76 10.77 34.67 19.11
C ASP A 76 11.94 34.46 18.14
N TYR A 77 11.79 34.92 16.89
CA TYR A 77 12.86 34.94 15.90
C TYR A 77 14.01 35.86 16.33
N LEU A 78 13.71 37.12 16.67
CA LEU A 78 14.71 38.10 17.10
C LEU A 78 15.47 37.63 18.33
N LYS A 79 14.78 37.00 19.29
CA LYS A 79 15.39 36.41 20.48
C LYS A 79 16.41 35.34 20.11
N LYS A 80 16.05 34.38 19.23
CA LYS A 80 16.97 33.33 18.77
C LYS A 80 18.17 33.92 18.03
N THR A 81 17.95 34.92 17.18
CA THR A 81 19.02 35.60 16.45
C THR A 81 20.00 36.27 17.41
N LEU A 82 19.50 36.97 18.44
CA LEU A 82 20.34 37.59 19.47
C LEU A 82 21.09 36.56 20.32
N GLU A 83 20.46 35.43 20.66
CA GLU A 83 21.14 34.32 21.35
C GLU A 83 22.27 33.73 20.50
N LEU A 84 22.06 33.60 19.18
CA LEU A 84 23.08 33.11 18.25
C LEU A 84 24.27 34.07 18.18
N TRP A 85 24.00 35.37 17.98
CA TRP A 85 25.03 36.42 18.02
C TRP A 85 25.78 36.43 19.34
N GLY A 86 25.08 36.26 20.47
CA GLY A 86 25.68 36.18 21.80
C GLY A 86 26.65 35.00 21.92
N LYS A 87 26.31 33.82 21.39
CA LYS A 87 27.20 32.65 21.38
C LYS A 87 28.44 32.89 20.53
N VAL A 88 28.26 33.36 19.28
CA VAL A 88 29.37 33.59 18.34
C VAL A 88 30.36 34.62 18.92
N LEU A 89 29.86 35.72 19.49
CA LEU A 89 30.68 36.78 20.08
C LEU A 89 31.37 36.37 21.39
N THR A 90 30.90 35.30 22.04
CA THR A 90 31.52 34.80 23.28
C THR A 90 32.61 33.76 23.00
N GLU A 91 32.43 32.95 21.95
CA GLU A 91 33.31 31.81 21.66
C GLU A 91 34.41 32.12 20.62
N ALA A 92 34.22 33.11 19.74
CA ALA A 92 35.21 33.52 18.74
C ALA A 92 35.98 34.79 19.17
N GLN A 93 37.28 34.85 18.87
CA GLN A 93 38.16 35.96 19.27
C GLN A 93 38.40 36.96 18.13
N ASP A 94 38.34 36.52 16.88
CA ASP A 94 38.50 37.37 15.70
C ASP A 94 37.48 37.05 14.59
N LEU A 95 37.46 37.86 13.54
CA LEU A 95 36.49 37.74 12.45
C LEU A 95 36.62 36.40 11.67
N PRO A 96 37.84 35.92 11.33
CA PRO A 96 38.02 34.58 10.76
C PRO A 96 37.50 33.45 11.65
N ASP A 97 37.72 33.51 12.95
CA ASP A 97 37.23 32.53 13.92
C ASP A 97 35.70 32.52 13.98
N MET A 98 35.06 33.69 13.92
CA MET A 98 33.59 33.79 13.88
C MET A 98 33.01 33.09 12.64
N VAL A 99 33.63 33.28 11.47
CA VAL A 99 33.20 32.64 10.23
C VAL A 99 33.39 31.13 10.31
N THR A 100 34.53 30.69 10.82
CA THR A 100 34.86 29.26 10.97
C THR A 100 33.88 28.60 11.94
N TYR A 101 33.67 29.21 13.11
CA TYR A 101 32.72 28.73 14.12
C TYR A 101 31.30 28.57 13.56
N CYS A 102 30.79 29.58 12.84
CA CYS A 102 29.45 29.53 12.25
C CYS A 102 29.36 28.46 11.16
N THR A 103 30.42 28.29 10.36
CA THR A 103 30.47 27.28 9.30
C THR A 103 30.47 25.87 9.89
N GLU A 104 31.33 25.62 10.87
CA GLU A 104 31.41 24.33 11.57
C GLU A 104 30.10 24.00 12.31
N HIS A 105 29.51 24.97 13.03
CA HIS A 105 28.23 24.75 13.71
C HIS A 105 27.07 24.53 12.73
N SER A 106 27.08 25.22 11.58
CA SER A 106 26.10 24.99 10.53
C SER A 106 26.25 23.58 9.94
N GLU A 107 27.49 23.12 9.71
CA GLU A 107 27.76 21.78 9.21
C GLU A 107 27.37 20.71 10.25
N GLN A 108 27.70 20.92 11.52
CA GLN A 108 27.28 20.03 12.62
C GLN A 108 25.76 19.96 12.75
N ALA A 109 25.06 21.10 12.71
CA ALA A 109 23.61 21.15 12.74
C ALA A 109 22.99 20.45 11.53
N GLY A 110 23.60 20.60 10.34
CA GLY A 110 23.23 19.87 9.13
C GLY A 110 23.35 18.36 9.33
N ASN A 111 24.51 17.88 9.81
CA ASN A 111 24.75 16.47 10.07
C ASN A 111 23.76 15.87 11.10
N VAL A 112 23.47 16.62 12.17
CA VAL A 112 22.47 16.21 13.18
C VAL A 112 21.07 16.15 12.58
N LEU A 113 20.69 17.14 11.78
CA LEU A 113 19.40 17.16 11.09
C LEU A 113 19.26 15.94 10.15
N THR A 114 20.27 15.70 9.31
CA THR A 114 20.30 14.56 8.39
C THR A 114 20.19 13.22 9.14
N HIS A 115 20.92 13.08 10.26
CA HIS A 115 20.84 11.88 11.10
C HIS A 115 19.44 11.67 11.70
N ASN A 116 18.86 12.71 12.29
CA ASN A 116 17.53 12.65 12.89
C ASN A 116 16.44 12.37 11.85
N LEU A 117 16.57 12.93 10.64
CA LEU A 117 15.65 12.65 9.53
C LEU A 117 15.77 11.20 9.06
N ALA A 118 16.99 10.66 8.95
CA ALA A 118 17.20 9.26 8.61
C ALA A 118 16.56 8.32 9.65
N GLU A 119 16.73 8.62 10.94
CA GLU A 119 16.10 7.85 12.02
C GLU A 119 14.56 7.92 11.95
N ALA A 120 14.00 9.11 11.70
CA ALA A 120 12.56 9.28 11.57
C ALA A 120 11.97 8.54 10.36
N VAL A 121 12.68 8.53 9.23
CA VAL A 121 12.26 7.79 8.03
C VAL A 121 12.31 6.28 8.28
N GLU A 122 13.39 5.77 8.88
CA GLU A 122 13.48 4.33 9.18
C GLU A 122 12.41 3.91 10.21
N ALA A 123 12.17 4.71 11.25
CA ALA A 123 11.14 4.43 12.25
C ALA A 123 9.71 4.42 11.69
N THR A 124 9.45 5.13 10.59
CA THR A 124 8.12 5.22 9.96
C THR A 124 7.96 4.32 8.73
N LYS A 125 9.02 3.63 8.31
CA LYS A 125 9.10 2.83 7.09
C LYS A 125 8.05 1.74 6.97
N GLU A 126 7.81 0.97 8.04
CA GLU A 126 6.81 -0.10 8.03
C GLU A 126 5.38 0.44 7.87
N LEU A 127 5.08 1.54 8.58
CA LEU A 127 3.80 2.22 8.50
C LEU A 127 3.62 2.82 7.11
N GLU A 128 4.65 3.48 6.57
CA GLU A 128 4.68 4.03 5.23
C GLU A 128 4.40 2.95 4.19
N THR A 129 5.05 1.78 4.30
CA THR A 129 4.88 0.64 3.40
C THR A 129 3.43 0.15 3.40
N SER A 130 2.85 -0.07 4.58
CA SER A 130 1.48 -0.56 4.74
C SER A 130 0.44 0.42 4.19
N TYR A 131 0.55 1.71 4.54
CA TYR A 131 -0.39 2.72 4.07
C TYR A 131 -0.23 3.02 2.57
N ARG A 132 0.99 2.94 2.02
CA ARG A 132 1.20 3.02 0.57
C ARG A 132 0.58 1.83 -0.15
N ASN A 133 0.66 0.62 0.39
CA ASN A 133 -0.01 -0.54 -0.20
C ASN A 133 -1.54 -0.34 -0.28
N VAL A 134 -2.15 0.15 0.80
CA VAL A 134 -3.58 0.50 0.83
C VAL A 134 -3.91 1.63 -0.16
N ALA A 135 -3.08 2.67 -0.22
CA ALA A 135 -3.25 3.75 -1.20
C ALA A 135 -3.19 3.21 -2.63
N LEU A 136 -2.21 2.35 -2.94
CA LEU A 136 -2.06 1.72 -4.24
C LEU A 136 -3.27 0.87 -4.62
N PHE A 137 -3.88 0.16 -3.67
CA PHE A 137 -5.15 -0.54 -3.93
C PHE A 137 -6.20 0.43 -4.47
N PHE A 138 -6.51 1.51 -3.75
CA PHE A 138 -7.52 2.47 -4.18
C PHE A 138 -7.18 3.14 -5.51
N LYS A 139 -5.92 3.56 -5.71
CA LYS A 139 -5.47 4.19 -6.96
C LYS A 139 -5.59 3.27 -8.17
N ASN A 140 -5.47 1.97 -7.97
CA ASN A 140 -5.58 0.97 -9.04
C ASN A 140 -7.01 0.45 -9.24
N THR A 141 -7.92 0.65 -8.29
CA THR A 141 -9.37 0.44 -8.53
C THR A 141 -9.94 1.41 -9.55
N GLU A 142 -9.37 2.61 -9.67
CA GLU A 142 -9.83 3.70 -10.55
C GLU A 142 -11.35 3.95 -10.44
N SER A 143 -11.88 3.81 -9.22
CA SER A 143 -13.29 3.98 -8.92
C SER A 143 -13.47 4.98 -7.79
N ASP A 144 -14.45 5.88 -7.95
CA ASP A 144 -14.78 6.88 -6.92
C ASP A 144 -15.33 6.23 -5.64
N LYS A 145 -15.89 5.02 -5.76
CA LYS A 145 -16.49 4.30 -4.63
C LYS A 145 -16.26 2.80 -4.71
N VAL A 146 -15.47 2.29 -3.77
CA VAL A 146 -15.35 0.86 -3.50
C VAL A 146 -16.44 0.45 -2.52
N LYS A 147 -17.14 -0.66 -2.79
CA LYS A 147 -18.18 -1.22 -1.93
C LYS A 147 -17.64 -2.45 -1.19
N ASN A 148 -18.19 -2.71 -0.01
CA ASN A 148 -17.90 -3.90 0.80
C ASN A 148 -16.39 -4.12 1.06
N ILE A 149 -15.79 -3.17 1.79
CA ILE A 149 -14.37 -3.20 2.15
C ILE A 149 -14.24 -3.21 3.67
N SER A 150 -13.35 -4.06 4.16
CA SER A 150 -13.04 -4.21 5.59
C SER A 150 -11.53 -4.19 5.75
N PHE A 151 -11.05 -3.40 6.72
CA PHE A 151 -9.64 -3.29 7.04
C PHE A 151 -9.38 -3.88 8.42
N ILE A 152 -8.37 -4.73 8.51
CA ILE A 152 -7.92 -5.32 9.76
C ILE A 152 -6.43 -5.03 9.86
N ASN A 153 -6.06 -4.29 10.90
CA ASN A 153 -4.66 -3.99 11.18
C ASN A 153 -4.07 -5.15 11.99
N VAL A 154 -3.06 -5.82 11.43
CA VAL A 154 -2.41 -6.99 12.01
C VAL A 154 -0.93 -6.94 11.66
N GLU A 155 -0.08 -7.30 12.61
CA GLU A 155 1.35 -7.46 12.35
C GLU A 155 1.61 -8.69 11.45
N ALA A 156 2.64 -8.61 10.60
CA ALA A 156 2.96 -9.66 9.63
C ALA A 156 3.27 -11.02 10.28
N ASP A 157 3.77 -11.03 11.52
CA ASP A 157 4.09 -12.27 12.22
C ASP A 157 2.84 -12.93 12.80
N GLN A 158 1.84 -12.14 13.22
CA GLN A 158 0.58 -12.65 13.77
C GLN A 158 -0.30 -13.34 12.72
N ILE A 159 -0.21 -12.94 11.44
CA ILE A 159 -0.90 -13.64 10.34
C ILE A 159 -0.21 -14.95 9.92
N LYS A 160 1.03 -15.16 10.36
CA LYS A 160 1.84 -16.38 10.12
C LYS A 160 1.83 -17.33 11.30
N ASP A 161 1.47 -16.84 12.48
CA ASP A 161 1.42 -17.64 13.69
C ASP A 161 0.25 -18.63 13.66
N LEU A 162 0.58 -19.91 13.63
CA LEU A 162 -0.39 -21.01 13.67
C LEU A 162 -0.67 -21.51 15.10
N ASP A 163 0.13 -21.07 16.07
CA ASP A 163 -0.04 -21.41 17.49
C ASP A 163 -1.00 -20.42 18.16
N ASN A 164 -0.92 -19.12 17.80
CA ASN A 164 -1.86 -18.09 18.24
C ASN A 164 -2.74 -17.59 17.08
N THR A 165 -3.83 -18.31 16.83
CA THR A 165 -4.68 -18.11 15.64
C THR A 165 -5.71 -17.00 15.78
N ARG A 166 -5.65 -16.15 16.82
CA ARG A 166 -6.69 -15.16 17.12
C ARG A 166 -7.11 -14.31 15.91
N PHE A 167 -6.15 -13.82 15.13
CA PHE A 167 -6.44 -13.01 13.94
C PHE A 167 -6.92 -13.85 12.75
N ILE A 168 -6.33 -15.02 12.55
CA ILE A 168 -6.74 -15.96 11.50
C ILE A 168 -8.20 -16.36 11.71
N ASP A 169 -8.56 -16.72 12.94
CA ASP A 169 -9.91 -17.16 13.30
C ASP A 169 -10.92 -16.01 13.20
N ALA A 170 -10.52 -14.79 13.59
CA ALA A 170 -11.38 -13.61 13.43
C ALA A 170 -11.67 -13.30 11.95
N ILE A 171 -10.65 -13.36 11.09
CA ILE A 171 -10.80 -13.15 9.64
C ILE A 171 -11.64 -14.28 9.03
N GLN A 172 -11.38 -15.53 9.42
CA GLN A 172 -12.15 -16.68 8.96
C GLN A 172 -13.63 -16.55 9.36
N GLN A 173 -13.91 -16.17 10.61
CA GLN A 173 -15.28 -15.97 11.09
C GLN A 173 -15.99 -14.84 10.33
N GLU A 174 -15.31 -13.74 10.03
CA GLU A 174 -15.87 -12.65 9.21
C GLU A 174 -16.22 -13.13 7.79
N LEU A 175 -15.34 -13.93 7.16
CA LEU A 175 -15.63 -14.51 5.84
C LEU A 175 -16.82 -15.49 5.89
N ILE A 176 -16.82 -16.40 6.86
CA ILE A 176 -17.90 -17.39 7.04
C ILE A 176 -19.22 -16.68 7.36
N ALA A 177 -19.23 -15.69 8.24
CA ALA A 177 -20.43 -14.97 8.65
C ALA A 177 -21.10 -14.19 7.50
N ASN A 178 -20.37 -13.89 6.44
CA ASN A 178 -20.88 -13.25 5.23
C ASN A 178 -21.16 -14.25 4.09
N TYR A 179 -20.49 -15.41 4.07
CA TYR A 179 -20.73 -16.46 3.08
C TYR A 179 -21.84 -17.45 3.47
N ASP A 180 -22.03 -17.73 4.75
CA ASP A 180 -23.08 -18.63 5.27
C ASP A 180 -24.45 -17.92 5.42
N ARG A 181 -24.60 -16.75 4.79
CA ARG A 181 -25.89 -16.04 4.74
C ARG A 181 -26.73 -16.56 3.58
N LEU A 182 -28.05 -16.59 3.78
CA LEU A 182 -29.00 -16.84 2.69
C LEU A 182 -28.89 -15.78 1.58
N ASP A 183 -28.58 -14.53 1.96
CA ASP A 183 -28.37 -13.40 1.05
C ASP A 183 -26.88 -13.10 0.94
N LEU A 184 -26.29 -13.34 -0.23
CA LEU A 184 -24.84 -13.23 -0.46
C LEU A 184 -24.37 -11.83 -0.91
N ARG A 185 -25.17 -10.78 -0.66
CA ARG A 185 -24.86 -9.40 -1.09
C ARG A 185 -23.60 -8.83 -0.46
N ASP A 186 -23.35 -9.15 0.81
CA ASP A 186 -22.21 -8.66 1.59
C ASP A 186 -21.01 -9.64 1.54
N ASN A 187 -21.03 -10.63 0.66
CA ASN A 187 -19.95 -11.59 0.51
C ASN A 187 -18.69 -10.95 -0.13
N TYR A 188 -17.53 -11.27 0.41
CA TYR A 188 -16.24 -10.83 -0.11
C TYR A 188 -15.78 -11.66 -1.32
N SER A 189 -15.15 -11.00 -2.30
CA SER A 189 -14.60 -11.67 -3.48
C SER A 189 -13.08 -11.79 -3.45
N LEU A 190 -12.40 -10.93 -2.69
CA LEU A 190 -10.95 -10.85 -2.59
C LEU A 190 -10.55 -10.87 -1.11
N LEU A 191 -9.51 -11.62 -0.79
CA LEU A 191 -8.78 -11.56 0.47
C LEU A 191 -7.36 -11.11 0.15
N ILE A 192 -6.93 -9.97 0.69
CA ILE A 192 -5.63 -9.38 0.36
C ILE A 192 -4.76 -9.49 1.61
N LEU A 193 -3.66 -10.24 1.50
CA LEU A 193 -2.66 -10.39 2.56
C LEU A 193 -1.30 -9.92 2.01
N PRO A 194 -0.97 -8.62 2.16
CA PRO A 194 0.25 -8.07 1.60
C PRO A 194 1.51 -8.64 2.25
N GLY A 195 2.51 -8.93 1.43
CA GLY A 195 3.79 -9.49 1.84
C GLY A 195 3.82 -11.01 1.82
N TYR A 196 4.97 -11.57 2.19
CA TYR A 196 5.23 -13.01 2.11
C TYR A 196 4.77 -13.76 3.36
N LEU A 197 3.85 -14.71 3.18
CA LEU A 197 3.30 -15.57 4.25
C LEU A 197 4.28 -16.64 4.77
N GLY A 198 5.43 -16.82 4.12
CA GLY A 198 6.46 -17.75 4.57
C GLY A 198 6.11 -19.21 4.29
N SER A 199 5.95 -20.01 5.34
CA SER A 199 5.88 -21.47 5.22
C SER A 199 4.66 -21.96 4.44
N ASN A 200 4.83 -23.11 3.76
CA ASN A 200 3.74 -23.74 3.01
C ASN A 200 2.51 -24.07 3.89
N LYS A 201 2.71 -24.38 5.19
CA LYS A 201 1.63 -24.66 6.13
C LYS A 201 0.71 -23.46 6.36
N VAL A 202 1.31 -22.27 6.50
CA VAL A 202 0.56 -21.01 6.68
C VAL A 202 -0.23 -20.70 5.43
N LEU A 203 0.43 -20.78 4.27
CA LEU A 203 -0.21 -20.55 2.98
C LEU A 203 -1.36 -21.52 2.72
N GLU A 204 -1.19 -22.80 3.07
CA GLU A 204 -2.24 -23.82 2.96
C GLU A 204 -3.47 -23.48 3.82
N LYS A 205 -3.27 -23.03 5.06
CA LYS A 205 -4.37 -22.62 5.94
C LYS A 205 -5.17 -21.47 5.33
N TRP A 206 -4.48 -20.43 4.85
CA TRP A 206 -5.12 -19.29 4.18
C TRP A 206 -5.80 -19.68 2.86
N ALA A 207 -5.18 -20.57 2.08
CA ALA A 207 -5.75 -21.08 0.83
C ALA A 207 -7.05 -21.84 1.07
N LYS A 208 -7.13 -22.67 2.13
CA LYS A 208 -8.37 -23.36 2.53
C LYS A 208 -9.47 -22.37 2.92
N ILE A 209 -9.13 -21.38 3.77
CA ILE A 209 -10.07 -20.32 4.18
C ILE A 209 -10.61 -19.58 2.94
N ALA A 210 -9.74 -19.19 2.01
CA ALA A 210 -10.14 -18.49 0.78
C ALA A 210 -11.02 -19.36 -0.12
N TYR A 211 -10.63 -20.63 -0.34
CA TYR A 211 -11.36 -21.58 -1.17
C TYR A 211 -12.76 -21.91 -0.64
N GLU A 212 -12.88 -22.16 0.67
CA GLU A 212 -14.15 -22.48 1.34
C GLU A 212 -15.15 -21.32 1.23
N ASN A 213 -14.66 -20.08 1.32
CA ASN A 213 -15.47 -18.87 1.21
C ASN A 213 -15.56 -18.30 -0.21
N LYS A 214 -15.04 -19.04 -1.22
CA LYS A 214 -15.06 -18.64 -2.64
C LYS A 214 -14.48 -17.24 -2.86
N ALA A 215 -13.40 -16.93 -2.14
CA ALA A 215 -12.67 -15.67 -2.23
C ALA A 215 -11.29 -15.93 -2.88
N MET A 216 -10.77 -14.95 -3.61
CA MET A 216 -9.44 -15.02 -4.19
C MET A 216 -8.41 -14.40 -3.23
N LEU A 217 -7.47 -15.21 -2.73
CA LEU A 217 -6.35 -14.75 -1.94
C LEU A 217 -5.29 -14.12 -2.85
N VAL A 218 -4.89 -12.88 -2.55
CA VAL A 218 -3.81 -12.17 -3.21
C VAL A 218 -2.73 -11.88 -2.17
N THR A 219 -1.53 -12.41 -2.41
CA THR A 219 -0.37 -12.29 -1.53
C THR A 219 0.92 -12.18 -2.35
N ASP A 220 2.06 -11.97 -1.70
CA ASP A 220 3.34 -11.74 -2.37
C ASP A 220 4.35 -12.83 -2.03
N PHE A 221 5.30 -13.06 -2.92
CA PHE A 221 6.51 -13.80 -2.60
C PHE A 221 7.55 -12.88 -1.93
N SER A 222 8.59 -13.49 -1.35
CA SER A 222 9.65 -12.79 -0.63
C SER A 222 10.27 -11.66 -1.47
N HIS A 223 10.61 -10.56 -0.80
CA HIS A 223 11.39 -9.48 -1.41
C HIS A 223 12.84 -9.94 -1.52
N LEU A 224 13.34 -10.09 -2.75
CA LEU A 224 14.69 -10.56 -3.05
C LEU A 224 15.34 -9.63 -4.09
N ASP A 225 16.67 -9.68 -4.18
CA ASP A 225 17.44 -8.71 -4.97
C ASP A 225 17.57 -9.08 -6.45
N ALA A 226 17.54 -10.38 -6.79
CA ALA A 226 17.70 -10.86 -8.15
C ALA A 226 16.56 -11.80 -8.60
N PRO A 227 16.27 -11.89 -9.91
CA PRO A 227 15.29 -12.82 -10.44
C PRO A 227 15.69 -14.28 -10.20
N ASP A 228 16.98 -14.63 -10.33
CA ASP A 228 17.46 -16.00 -10.12
C ASP A 228 17.21 -16.47 -8.68
N ASP A 229 17.45 -15.60 -7.69
CA ASP A 229 17.14 -15.88 -6.28
C ASP A 229 15.65 -16.13 -6.05
N VAL A 230 14.78 -15.38 -6.75
CA VAL A 230 13.32 -15.60 -6.69
C VAL A 230 12.96 -16.97 -7.22
N MET A 231 13.55 -17.38 -8.35
CA MET A 231 13.28 -18.69 -8.94
C MET A 231 13.75 -19.82 -8.03
N GLU A 232 15.00 -19.75 -7.56
CA GLU A 232 15.58 -20.77 -6.67
C GLU A 232 14.81 -20.87 -5.34
N MET A 233 14.58 -19.74 -4.67
CA MET A 233 13.90 -19.74 -3.37
C MET A 233 12.44 -20.17 -3.49
N PHE A 234 11.77 -19.87 -4.61
CA PHE A 234 10.39 -20.29 -4.83
C PHE A 234 10.28 -21.79 -5.08
N GLU A 235 11.20 -22.35 -5.87
CA GLU A 235 11.30 -23.81 -6.07
C GLU A 235 11.55 -24.53 -4.75
N LEU A 236 12.46 -24.01 -3.92
CA LEU A 236 12.74 -24.56 -2.58
C LEU A 236 11.54 -24.46 -1.63
N ALA A 237 10.77 -23.36 -1.70
CA ALA A 237 9.61 -23.15 -0.85
C ALA A 237 8.44 -24.09 -1.19
N ASN A 238 8.41 -24.64 -2.41
CA ASN A 238 7.42 -25.60 -2.91
C ASN A 238 5.97 -25.20 -2.57
N LEU A 239 5.62 -23.95 -2.93
CA LEU A 239 4.34 -23.33 -2.59
C LEU A 239 3.22 -23.66 -3.59
N THR A 240 3.55 -24.24 -4.74
CA THR A 240 2.58 -24.75 -5.71
C THR A 240 2.14 -26.16 -5.37
N GLY A 241 0.92 -26.53 -5.79
CA GLY A 241 0.38 -27.85 -5.50
C GLY A 241 -0.83 -28.20 -6.34
N GLY A 242 -1.13 -29.51 -6.40
CA GLY A 242 -2.28 -30.06 -7.11
C GLY A 242 -3.57 -30.02 -6.30
N GLU A 243 -3.53 -29.49 -5.07
CA GLU A 243 -4.70 -29.36 -4.23
C GLU A 243 -5.60 -28.21 -4.71
N ILE A 244 -6.90 -28.48 -4.82
CA ILE A 244 -7.88 -27.56 -5.42
C ILE A 244 -7.88 -26.19 -4.74
N HIS A 245 -7.64 -26.11 -3.42
CA HIS A 245 -7.63 -24.84 -2.70
C HIS A 245 -6.52 -23.87 -3.17
N ARG A 246 -5.46 -24.36 -3.82
CA ARG A 246 -4.40 -23.53 -4.42
C ARG A 246 -4.90 -22.71 -5.62
N SER A 247 -6.01 -23.10 -6.22
CA SER A 247 -6.63 -22.37 -7.34
C SER A 247 -7.19 -21.01 -6.92
N ASN A 248 -7.44 -20.81 -5.63
CA ASN A 248 -7.89 -19.55 -5.06
C ASN A 248 -6.73 -18.67 -4.54
N VAL A 249 -5.48 -18.97 -4.90
CA VAL A 249 -4.31 -18.22 -4.46
C VAL A 249 -3.54 -17.65 -5.63
N ILE A 250 -3.32 -16.34 -5.59
CA ILE A 250 -2.46 -15.59 -6.49
C ILE A 250 -1.26 -15.10 -5.68
N MET A 251 -0.07 -15.33 -6.23
CA MET A 251 1.18 -14.87 -5.61
C MET A 251 1.95 -13.96 -6.57
N THR A 252 2.15 -12.72 -6.16
CA THR A 252 2.93 -11.72 -6.90
C THR A 252 4.40 -11.80 -6.58
N ALA A 253 5.24 -11.46 -7.56
CA ALA A 253 6.70 -11.41 -7.41
C ALA A 253 7.24 -10.11 -8.01
N ASN A 254 8.47 -9.75 -7.62
CA ASN A 254 9.14 -8.49 -7.93
C ASN A 254 8.41 -7.28 -7.32
N TRP A 255 8.97 -6.73 -6.24
CA TRP A 255 8.30 -5.69 -5.46
C TRP A 255 8.30 -4.34 -6.17
N LEU A 256 7.32 -3.50 -5.83
CA LEU A 256 7.11 -2.20 -6.45
C LEU A 256 7.93 -1.13 -5.74
N VAL A 257 8.47 -0.17 -6.48
CA VAL A 257 9.06 1.04 -5.90
C VAL A 257 7.92 1.98 -5.49
N GLY A 258 7.63 2.06 -4.19
CA GLY A 258 6.58 2.90 -3.64
C GLY A 258 7.01 4.34 -3.34
N ARG A 259 8.31 4.54 -3.10
CA ARG A 259 8.95 5.85 -2.96
C ARG A 259 10.42 5.72 -3.37
N GLY A 260 10.92 6.70 -4.11
CA GLY A 260 12.36 6.81 -4.39
C GLY A 260 13.15 7.08 -3.11
N LYS A 261 14.41 6.65 -3.08
CA LYS A 261 15.32 6.96 -1.98
C LYS A 261 15.47 8.47 -1.79
N PHE A 262 15.65 8.89 -0.55
CA PHE A 262 15.99 10.27 -0.23
C PHE A 262 17.50 10.48 -0.28
N ASP A 263 17.99 11.12 -1.35
CA ASP A 263 19.41 11.45 -1.51
C ASP A 263 19.92 12.39 -0.40
N GLU A 264 19.06 13.28 0.11
CA GLU A 264 19.38 14.26 1.17
C GLU A 264 19.72 13.60 2.53
N ILE A 265 19.26 12.37 2.77
CA ILE A 265 19.52 11.62 4.00
C ILE A 265 20.36 10.35 3.77
N ASN A 266 20.98 10.23 2.60
CA ASN A 266 21.80 9.06 2.21
C ASN A 266 21.07 7.71 2.36
N GLU A 267 19.76 7.68 2.09
CA GLU A 267 18.99 6.43 2.05
C GLU A 267 19.55 5.54 0.93
N GLN A 268 19.97 4.32 1.26
CA GLN A 268 20.65 3.44 0.30
C GLN A 268 19.67 2.85 -0.71
N ASP A 269 18.51 2.42 -0.22
CA ASP A 269 17.51 1.70 -0.98
C ASP A 269 16.24 2.53 -1.17
N ASN A 270 15.52 2.26 -2.24
CA ASN A 270 14.17 2.77 -2.40
C ASN A 270 13.23 2.09 -1.39
N LEU A 271 12.10 2.73 -1.11
CA LEU A 271 11.03 2.07 -0.36
C LEU A 271 10.29 1.10 -1.28
N TYR A 272 10.37 -0.19 -0.97
CA TYR A 272 9.68 -1.23 -1.70
C TYR A 272 8.34 -1.58 -1.03
N VAL A 273 7.30 -1.74 -1.84
CA VAL A 273 5.94 -2.03 -1.38
C VAL A 273 5.47 -3.35 -2.01
N PRO A 274 4.75 -4.21 -1.26
CA PRO A 274 4.22 -5.45 -1.81
C PRO A 274 3.26 -5.19 -2.99
N PRO A 275 3.41 -5.86 -4.14
CA PRO A 275 2.54 -5.68 -5.30
C PRO A 275 1.07 -6.08 -5.12
N SER A 276 0.76 -6.99 -4.19
CA SER A 276 -0.57 -7.59 -4.00
C SER A 276 -1.71 -6.57 -3.89
N GLY A 277 -1.50 -5.47 -3.15
CA GLY A 277 -2.50 -4.41 -2.98
C GLY A 277 -2.81 -3.71 -4.29
N ALA A 278 -1.76 -3.34 -5.05
CA ALA A 278 -1.90 -2.70 -6.35
C ALA A 278 -2.59 -3.62 -7.38
N LEU A 279 -2.16 -4.90 -7.43
CA LEU A 279 -2.77 -5.90 -8.30
C LEU A 279 -4.23 -6.15 -7.92
N ALA A 280 -4.56 -6.29 -6.64
CA ALA A 280 -5.92 -6.52 -6.17
C ALA A 280 -6.85 -5.36 -6.53
N GLY A 281 -6.39 -4.11 -6.43
CA GLY A 281 -7.14 -2.94 -6.89
C GLY A 281 -7.44 -3.01 -8.38
N LYS A 282 -6.46 -3.44 -9.18
CA LYS A 282 -6.62 -3.59 -10.63
C LYS A 282 -7.53 -4.78 -11.02
N ILE A 283 -7.46 -5.87 -10.26
CA ILE A 283 -8.35 -7.05 -10.35
C ILE A 283 -9.80 -6.70 -9.98
N TYR A 284 -10.00 -5.77 -9.05
CA TYR A 284 -11.33 -5.25 -8.70
C TYR A 284 -11.95 -4.45 -9.84
N LYS A 285 -11.17 -3.61 -10.53
CA LYS A 285 -11.63 -2.82 -11.68
C LYS A 285 -11.92 -3.69 -12.91
N THR A 286 -11.02 -4.62 -13.20
CA THR A 286 -11.03 -5.38 -14.45
C THR A 286 -12.20 -6.36 -14.49
N LEU A 287 -12.83 -6.52 -15.66
CA LEU A 287 -13.88 -7.51 -15.87
C LEU A 287 -13.38 -8.89 -15.44
N MET A 288 -14.21 -9.64 -14.71
CA MET A 288 -13.79 -10.86 -14.02
C MET A 288 -13.25 -11.96 -14.94
N SER A 289 -13.79 -12.08 -16.16
CA SER A 289 -13.30 -13.02 -17.18
C SER A 289 -11.96 -12.61 -17.79
N GLN A 290 -11.60 -11.33 -17.66
CA GLN A 290 -10.36 -10.79 -18.18
C GLN A 290 -9.24 -10.86 -17.14
N VAL A 291 -8.06 -11.27 -17.61
CA VAL A 291 -6.85 -11.27 -16.80
C VAL A 291 -6.28 -9.86 -16.70
N THR A 292 -5.85 -9.49 -15.51
CA THR A 292 -5.12 -8.27 -15.19
C THR A 292 -3.64 -8.50 -15.50
N ALA A 293 -3.33 -8.60 -16.79
CA ALA A 293 -1.97 -8.86 -17.28
C ALA A 293 -1.65 -8.06 -18.54
N GLY A 294 -0.36 -7.82 -18.75
CA GLY A 294 0.18 -7.15 -19.93
C GLY A 294 -0.20 -5.67 -20.03
N LYS A 295 0.12 -5.04 -21.15
CA LYS A 295 0.06 -3.58 -21.32
C LYS A 295 -1.36 -3.00 -21.17
N LYS A 296 -2.38 -3.70 -21.65
CA LYS A 296 -3.76 -3.19 -21.70
C LYS A 296 -4.47 -3.24 -20.34
N PHE A 297 -4.36 -4.35 -19.63
CA PHE A 297 -5.12 -4.60 -18.41
C PHE A 297 -4.26 -4.70 -17.15
N GLY A 298 -2.98 -5.09 -17.28
CA GLY A 298 -2.05 -5.27 -16.16
C GLY A 298 -1.33 -4.01 -15.70
N GLY A 299 -1.49 -2.86 -16.38
CA GLY A 299 -0.78 -1.63 -16.04
C GLY A 299 -1.18 -1.06 -14.68
N ILE A 300 -0.20 -0.93 -13.78
CA ILE A 300 -0.31 -0.38 -12.43
C ILE A 300 -0.08 1.14 -12.47
N ASN A 301 -0.87 1.88 -11.69
CA ASN A 301 -0.81 3.34 -11.59
C ASN A 301 -0.02 3.79 -10.35
N GLU A 302 0.58 4.98 -10.43
CA GLU A 302 1.38 5.62 -9.36
C GLU A 302 2.56 4.76 -8.87
N VAL A 303 3.17 4.02 -9.78
CA VAL A 303 4.35 3.20 -9.52
C VAL A 303 5.35 3.38 -10.65
N ASP A 304 6.54 3.88 -10.30
CA ASP A 304 7.57 4.30 -11.28
C ASP A 304 8.65 3.23 -11.49
N GLY A 305 8.66 2.16 -10.70
CA GLY A 305 9.71 1.16 -10.72
C GLY A 305 9.32 -0.19 -10.11
N VAL A 306 10.17 -1.16 -10.40
CA VAL A 306 10.21 -2.50 -9.79
C VAL A 306 11.62 -2.72 -9.22
N LYS A 307 11.79 -3.70 -8.33
CA LYS A 307 13.08 -3.99 -7.69
C LYS A 307 14.18 -4.34 -8.71
N PHE A 308 13.87 -5.19 -9.68
CA PHE A 308 14.79 -5.57 -10.76
C PHE A 308 14.06 -5.68 -12.10
N GLU A 309 14.78 -5.43 -13.19
CA GLU A 309 14.27 -5.64 -14.55
C GLU A 309 14.26 -7.12 -14.91
N LEU A 310 13.25 -7.54 -15.67
CA LEU A 310 13.03 -8.94 -16.03
C LEU A 310 13.12 -9.12 -17.54
N LYS A 311 13.91 -10.09 -17.99
CA LYS A 311 13.97 -10.51 -19.40
C LYS A 311 12.73 -11.32 -19.77
N LYS A 312 12.40 -11.37 -21.06
CA LYS A 312 11.29 -12.19 -21.58
C LYS A 312 11.36 -13.67 -21.14
N SER A 313 12.55 -14.26 -21.10
CA SER A 313 12.75 -15.65 -20.65
C SER A 313 12.44 -15.81 -19.16
N GLU A 314 12.91 -14.89 -18.32
CA GLU A 314 12.69 -14.91 -16.86
C GLU A 314 11.20 -14.71 -16.53
N ILE A 315 10.50 -13.84 -17.27
CA ILE A 315 9.05 -13.67 -17.16
C ILE A 315 8.33 -15.00 -17.45
N ALA A 316 8.72 -15.69 -18.52
CA ALA A 316 8.12 -16.97 -18.89
C ALA A 316 8.38 -18.06 -17.83
N SER A 317 9.59 -18.11 -17.27
CA SER A 317 9.94 -19.03 -16.18
C SER A 317 9.13 -18.75 -14.91
N LEU A 318 9.02 -17.48 -14.49
CA LEU A 318 8.20 -17.07 -13.34
C LEU A 318 6.72 -17.38 -13.54
N GLU A 319 6.18 -17.17 -14.75
CA GLU A 319 4.81 -17.57 -15.09
C GLU A 319 4.63 -19.09 -14.98
N LYS A 320 5.58 -19.88 -15.51
CA LYS A 320 5.51 -21.34 -15.49
C LYS A 320 5.51 -21.90 -14.07
N MET A 321 6.24 -21.25 -13.15
CA MET A 321 6.23 -21.56 -11.73
C MET A 321 4.95 -21.14 -11.00
N GLY A 322 4.06 -20.35 -11.63
CA GLY A 322 2.80 -19.93 -11.03
C GLY A 322 2.84 -18.57 -10.32
N LEU A 323 3.93 -17.82 -10.48
CA LEU A 323 4.06 -16.46 -9.97
C LEU A 323 3.47 -15.43 -10.94
N ILE A 324 3.12 -14.27 -10.40
CA ILE A 324 2.76 -13.06 -11.16
C ILE A 324 3.86 -12.02 -10.99
N PRO A 325 4.87 -12.00 -11.89
CA PRO A 325 5.90 -10.97 -11.85
C PRO A 325 5.35 -9.59 -12.21
N MET A 326 5.80 -8.58 -11.47
CA MET A 326 5.72 -7.18 -11.89
C MET A 326 6.88 -6.87 -12.83
N VAL A 327 6.58 -6.24 -13.96
CA VAL A 327 7.57 -5.88 -14.98
C VAL A 327 7.43 -4.40 -15.31
N LYS A 328 8.56 -3.72 -15.56
CA LYS A 328 8.58 -2.34 -16.04
C LYS A 328 8.93 -2.35 -17.51
N GLU A 329 7.95 -2.02 -18.36
CA GLU A 329 8.12 -1.97 -19.80
C GLU A 329 7.35 -0.80 -20.40
N TYR A 330 7.84 -0.23 -21.50
CA TYR A 330 7.19 0.90 -22.17
C TYR A 330 6.89 2.10 -21.25
N GLY A 331 7.73 2.32 -20.24
CA GLY A 331 7.55 3.41 -19.26
C GLY A 331 6.41 3.17 -18.25
N LYS A 332 5.87 1.95 -18.13
CA LYS A 332 4.84 1.61 -17.15
C LYS A 332 5.13 0.29 -16.45
N VAL A 333 4.83 0.22 -15.16
CA VAL A 333 4.84 -1.05 -14.41
C VAL A 333 3.55 -1.82 -14.67
N MET A 334 3.65 -3.11 -14.96
CA MET A 334 2.52 -3.97 -15.22
C MET A 334 2.70 -5.37 -14.63
N ALA A 335 1.59 -6.00 -14.25
CA ALA A 335 1.55 -7.41 -13.89
C ALA A 335 1.61 -8.28 -15.15
N PHE A 336 2.35 -9.38 -15.11
CA PHE A 336 2.52 -10.28 -16.25
C PHE A 336 2.34 -11.74 -15.87
N SER A 337 1.10 -12.19 -15.70
CA SER A 337 0.69 -13.60 -15.60
C SER A 337 -0.81 -13.66 -15.31
N ALA A 338 -1.41 -14.83 -15.56
CA ALA A 338 -2.78 -15.15 -15.19
C ALA A 338 -2.86 -16.30 -14.18
N LYS A 339 -1.72 -16.75 -13.65
CA LYS A 339 -1.59 -18.02 -12.94
C LYS A 339 -2.06 -17.95 -11.49
N THR A 340 -2.49 -19.10 -11.00
CA THR A 340 -2.69 -19.41 -9.59
C THR A 340 -1.56 -20.33 -9.13
N LEU A 341 -1.48 -20.63 -7.84
CA LEU A 341 -0.53 -21.63 -7.32
C LEU A 341 -0.95 -23.08 -7.60
N PHE A 342 -2.09 -23.30 -8.26
CA PHE A 342 -2.53 -24.62 -8.66
C PHE A 342 -1.73 -25.13 -9.86
N ASN A 343 -1.12 -26.30 -9.75
CA ASN A 343 -0.33 -26.92 -10.82
C ASN A 343 -0.88 -28.27 -11.32
N GLY A 344 -2.09 -28.66 -10.89
CA GLY A 344 -2.74 -29.89 -11.35
C GLY A 344 -3.28 -29.81 -12.79
N ASP A 345 -3.81 -30.92 -13.29
CA ASP A 345 -4.18 -31.11 -14.71
C ASP A 345 -5.28 -30.16 -15.22
N ASN A 346 -6.11 -29.63 -14.32
CA ASN A 346 -7.19 -28.72 -14.72
C ASN A 346 -6.65 -27.32 -15.02
N ILE A 347 -6.37 -27.06 -16.30
CA ILE A 347 -5.88 -25.78 -16.82
C ILE A 347 -6.78 -24.59 -16.42
N GLY A 348 -8.09 -24.82 -16.27
CA GLY A 348 -9.03 -23.78 -15.81
C GLY A 348 -8.69 -23.30 -14.40
N LEU A 349 -8.36 -24.21 -13.49
CA LEU A 349 -7.99 -23.89 -12.11
C LEU A 349 -6.60 -23.26 -11.98
N GLN A 350 -5.74 -23.42 -13.00
CA GLN A 350 -4.46 -22.73 -13.08
C GLN A 350 -4.61 -21.24 -13.46
N THR A 351 -5.80 -20.79 -13.88
CA THR A 351 -6.03 -19.42 -14.36
C THR A 351 -6.99 -18.68 -13.43
N TYR A 352 -6.53 -17.60 -12.78
CA TYR A 352 -7.34 -16.97 -11.72
C TYR A 352 -8.62 -16.31 -12.24
N SER A 353 -8.66 -15.83 -13.50
CA SER A 353 -9.88 -15.23 -14.06
C SER A 353 -10.99 -16.28 -14.20
N VAL A 354 -10.63 -17.51 -14.57
CA VAL A 354 -11.56 -18.64 -14.69
C VAL A 354 -12.12 -19.01 -13.32
N VAL A 355 -11.24 -19.15 -12.32
CA VAL A 355 -11.64 -19.46 -10.93
C VAL A 355 -12.59 -18.39 -10.39
N ARG A 356 -12.29 -17.11 -10.59
CA ARG A 356 -13.17 -16.01 -10.17
C ARG A 356 -14.55 -16.08 -10.84
N VAL A 357 -14.61 -16.36 -12.15
CA VAL A 357 -15.89 -16.52 -12.86
C VAL A 357 -16.69 -17.69 -12.28
N PHE A 358 -16.05 -18.83 -11.99
CA PHE A 358 -16.71 -19.98 -11.38
C PHE A 358 -17.23 -19.68 -9.98
N ASP A 359 -16.43 -19.02 -9.15
CA ASP A 359 -16.83 -18.61 -7.80
C ASP A 359 -18.00 -17.63 -7.84
N TYR A 360 -17.99 -16.66 -8.76
CA TYR A 360 -19.10 -15.73 -8.94
C TYR A 360 -20.39 -16.41 -9.39
N VAL A 361 -20.34 -17.25 -10.42
CA VAL A 361 -21.53 -17.98 -10.91
C VAL A 361 -22.09 -18.87 -9.82
N THR A 362 -21.21 -19.54 -9.05
CA THR A 362 -21.61 -20.37 -7.91
C THR A 362 -22.34 -19.53 -6.85
N LYS A 363 -21.78 -18.38 -6.45
CA LYS A 363 -22.42 -17.47 -5.48
C LYS A 363 -23.78 -16.98 -5.95
N VAL A 364 -23.92 -16.56 -7.21
CA VAL A 364 -25.20 -16.06 -7.74
C VAL A 364 -26.26 -17.18 -7.79
N LEU A 365 -25.87 -18.38 -8.23
CA LEU A 365 -26.80 -19.52 -8.25
C LEU A 365 -27.19 -19.97 -6.84
N MET A 366 -26.25 -19.94 -5.88
CA MET A 366 -26.56 -20.21 -4.47
C MET A 366 -27.55 -19.19 -3.90
N ASP A 367 -27.34 -17.88 -4.07
CA ASP A 367 -28.30 -16.84 -3.63
C ASP A 367 -29.67 -17.05 -4.28
N PHE A 368 -29.70 -17.35 -5.58
CA PHE A 368 -30.95 -17.60 -6.30
C PHE A 368 -31.70 -18.83 -5.76
N LEU A 369 -31.01 -19.96 -5.61
CA LEU A 369 -31.62 -21.21 -5.16
C LEU A 369 -32.04 -21.14 -3.68
N ASN A 370 -31.26 -20.46 -2.83
CA ASN A 370 -31.61 -20.24 -1.42
C ASN A 370 -32.92 -19.47 -1.27
N ARG A 371 -33.19 -18.48 -2.13
CA ARG A 371 -34.46 -17.73 -2.15
C ARG A 371 -35.65 -18.54 -2.63
N ARG A 372 -35.39 -19.65 -3.33
CA ARG A 372 -36.39 -20.60 -3.85
C ARG A 372 -36.51 -21.86 -2.99
N ALA A 373 -35.75 -21.95 -1.90
CA ALA A 373 -35.82 -23.06 -0.98
C ALA A 373 -37.25 -23.19 -0.40
N PHE A 374 -37.65 -24.42 -0.07
CA PHE A 374 -38.99 -24.77 0.42
C PHE A 374 -40.16 -24.59 -0.57
N GLU A 375 -39.90 -24.19 -1.83
CA GLU A 375 -40.90 -24.31 -2.89
C GLU A 375 -41.09 -25.79 -3.28
N ASN A 376 -42.34 -26.20 -3.55
CA ASN A 376 -42.63 -27.56 -4.01
C ASN A 376 -41.96 -27.83 -5.35
N PHE A 377 -41.01 -28.78 -5.38
CA PHE A 377 -40.32 -29.17 -6.61
C PHE A 377 -41.18 -30.13 -7.44
N ASN A 378 -41.94 -29.56 -8.38
CA ASN A 378 -42.73 -30.29 -9.37
C ASN A 378 -42.27 -29.94 -10.80
N ALA A 379 -42.86 -30.56 -11.82
CA ALA A 379 -42.46 -30.33 -13.22
C ALA A 379 -42.59 -28.86 -13.66
N ASN A 380 -43.57 -28.11 -13.14
CA ASN A 380 -43.76 -26.71 -13.47
C ASN A 380 -42.70 -25.83 -12.80
N THR A 381 -42.47 -26.02 -11.49
CA THR A 381 -41.42 -25.30 -10.73
C THR A 381 -40.04 -25.59 -11.32
N ARG A 382 -39.74 -26.85 -11.66
CA ARG A 382 -38.50 -27.23 -12.35
C ARG A 382 -38.32 -26.47 -13.66
N LYS A 383 -39.36 -26.42 -14.50
CA LYS A 383 -39.31 -25.71 -15.78
C LYS A 383 -39.09 -24.20 -15.60
N ASP A 384 -39.72 -23.60 -14.60
CA ASP A 384 -39.57 -22.17 -14.31
C ASP A 384 -38.19 -21.83 -13.74
N LEU A 385 -37.69 -22.60 -12.77
CA LEU A 385 -36.33 -22.47 -12.23
C LEU A 385 -35.28 -22.64 -13.34
N MET A 386 -35.43 -23.67 -14.17
CA MET A 386 -34.54 -23.91 -15.31
C MET A 386 -34.55 -22.74 -16.29
N LYS A 387 -35.72 -22.16 -16.58
CA LYS A 387 -35.84 -20.98 -17.45
C LYS A 387 -35.14 -19.76 -16.85
N GLN A 388 -35.25 -19.54 -15.54
CA GLN A 388 -34.58 -18.43 -14.85
C GLN A 388 -33.06 -18.61 -14.83
N ILE A 389 -32.57 -19.83 -14.55
CA ILE A 389 -31.15 -20.18 -14.59
C ILE A 389 -30.59 -19.97 -16.00
N ILE A 390 -31.26 -20.50 -17.03
CA ILE A 390 -30.86 -20.31 -18.44
C ILE A 390 -30.80 -18.82 -18.78
N ARG A 391 -31.82 -18.03 -18.40
CA ARG A 391 -31.82 -16.59 -18.66
C ARG A 391 -30.64 -15.86 -18.01
N PHE A 392 -30.26 -16.26 -16.80
CA PHE A 392 -29.08 -15.72 -16.13
C PHE A 392 -27.80 -16.13 -16.86
N LEU A 393 -27.62 -17.41 -17.16
CA LEU A 393 -26.44 -17.92 -17.87
C LEU A 393 -26.30 -17.28 -19.26
N ASP A 394 -27.40 -17.15 -20.01
CA ASP A 394 -27.44 -16.43 -21.30
C ASP A 394 -26.99 -14.97 -21.14
N SER A 395 -27.38 -14.29 -20.04
CA SER A 395 -27.02 -12.88 -19.82
C SER A 395 -25.52 -12.64 -19.60
N ILE A 396 -24.80 -13.68 -19.18
CA ILE A 396 -23.35 -13.67 -18.94
C ILE A 396 -22.56 -14.43 -20.02
N THR A 397 -23.24 -14.93 -21.06
CA THR A 397 -22.64 -15.68 -22.17
C THR A 397 -22.46 -14.81 -23.41
N GLY A 398 -21.34 -14.98 -24.10
CA GLY A 398 -21.07 -14.34 -25.39
C GLY A 398 -19.89 -13.35 -25.36
N PRO A 399 -19.61 -12.70 -26.50
CA PRO A 399 -18.46 -11.81 -26.65
C PRO A 399 -18.44 -10.71 -25.59
N ASP A 400 -17.26 -10.46 -25.02
CA ASP A 400 -17.04 -9.49 -23.93
C ASP A 400 -17.85 -9.76 -22.64
N LYS A 401 -18.37 -10.99 -22.46
CA LYS A 401 -19.05 -11.43 -21.23
C LYS A 401 -18.16 -12.33 -20.36
N LEU A 402 -18.76 -13.03 -19.40
CA LEU A 402 -18.03 -13.81 -18.40
C LEU A 402 -17.64 -15.21 -18.93
N ILE A 403 -18.52 -15.81 -19.74
CA ILE A 403 -18.35 -17.16 -20.27
C ILE A 403 -18.59 -17.18 -21.78
N GLU A 404 -17.94 -18.12 -22.46
CA GLU A 404 -18.11 -18.36 -23.88
C GLU A 404 -19.40 -19.14 -24.16
N ASP A 405 -19.66 -20.17 -23.36
CA ASP A 405 -20.81 -21.08 -23.52
C ASP A 405 -21.12 -21.82 -22.20
N PHE A 406 -22.31 -22.42 -22.10
CA PHE A 406 -22.69 -23.28 -20.98
C PHE A 406 -23.61 -24.44 -21.40
N ASN A 407 -23.59 -25.52 -20.60
CA ASN A 407 -24.51 -26.65 -20.77
C ASN A 407 -24.97 -27.18 -19.41
N ILE A 408 -26.28 -27.23 -19.19
CA ILE A 408 -26.89 -27.82 -17.99
C ILE A 408 -27.03 -29.33 -18.22
N ARG A 409 -26.16 -30.12 -17.61
CA ARG A 409 -26.15 -31.59 -17.78
C ARG A 409 -27.23 -32.28 -16.96
N ARG A 410 -27.49 -31.76 -15.77
CA ARG A 410 -28.41 -32.37 -14.81
C ARG A 410 -29.15 -31.29 -14.06
N PHE A 411 -30.46 -31.45 -13.95
CA PHE A 411 -31.27 -30.63 -13.05
C PHE A 411 -32.46 -31.44 -12.57
N GLU A 412 -32.28 -32.30 -11.57
CA GLU A 412 -33.30 -33.27 -11.14
C GLU A 412 -33.30 -33.52 -9.63
N GLN A 413 -34.45 -33.97 -9.13
CA GLN A 413 -34.60 -34.37 -7.72
C GLN A 413 -33.91 -35.72 -7.50
N ASP A 414 -33.25 -35.89 -6.35
CA ASP A 414 -32.61 -37.14 -5.99
C ASP A 414 -33.67 -38.26 -5.83
N PRO A 415 -33.49 -39.43 -6.47
CA PRO A 415 -34.45 -40.53 -6.38
C PRO A 415 -34.64 -41.09 -4.96
N LEU A 416 -33.61 -41.02 -4.12
CA LEU A 416 -33.60 -41.55 -2.75
C LEU A 416 -33.97 -40.48 -1.71
N GLN A 417 -33.52 -39.24 -1.93
CA GLN A 417 -33.73 -38.10 -1.03
C GLN A 417 -34.49 -36.96 -1.73
N LYS A 418 -35.83 -36.97 -1.64
CA LYS A 418 -36.66 -35.98 -2.35
C LYS A 418 -36.42 -34.52 -1.93
N ASP A 419 -35.77 -34.29 -0.81
CA ASP A 419 -35.33 -32.98 -0.33
C ASP A 419 -34.07 -32.46 -1.03
N ARG A 420 -33.34 -33.30 -1.78
CA ARG A 420 -32.12 -32.93 -2.50
C ARG A 420 -32.38 -32.77 -4.00
N ILE A 421 -31.89 -31.67 -4.57
CA ILE A 421 -31.94 -31.38 -6.01
C ILE A 421 -30.51 -31.28 -6.54
N HIS A 422 -30.20 -32.06 -7.57
CA HIS A 422 -28.92 -32.02 -8.26
C HIS A 422 -28.98 -31.02 -9.41
N LEU A 423 -28.04 -30.07 -9.44
CA LEU A 423 -27.84 -29.12 -10.53
C LEU A 423 -26.39 -29.16 -11.00
N ASP A 424 -26.16 -29.75 -12.17
CA ASP A 424 -24.84 -29.86 -12.78
C ASP A 424 -24.77 -28.95 -14.01
N ILE A 425 -23.91 -27.94 -13.93
CA ILE A 425 -23.69 -26.97 -15.01
C ILE A 425 -22.24 -27.07 -15.45
N HIS A 426 -22.04 -27.27 -16.75
CA HIS A 426 -20.74 -27.20 -17.39
C HIS A 426 -20.58 -25.81 -18.02
N LEU A 427 -19.56 -25.07 -17.59
CA LEU A 427 -19.26 -23.73 -18.09
C LEU A 427 -18.00 -23.77 -18.96
N LYS A 428 -18.03 -23.08 -20.10
CA LYS A 428 -16.86 -22.86 -20.95
C LYS A 428 -16.36 -21.43 -20.76
N PRO A 429 -15.26 -21.21 -20.01
CA PRO A 429 -14.75 -19.87 -19.72
C PRO A 429 -13.85 -19.35 -20.86
N TYR A 430 -13.58 -18.05 -20.85
CA TYR A 430 -12.56 -17.45 -21.69
C TYR A 430 -11.15 -17.73 -21.17
N PHE A 431 -10.26 -18.14 -22.07
CA PHE A 431 -8.83 -18.24 -21.78
C PHE A 431 -8.07 -17.07 -22.41
N PRO A 432 -7.10 -16.48 -21.69
CA PRO A 432 -6.27 -15.42 -22.25
C PRO A 432 -5.32 -15.98 -23.32
N ALA A 433 -5.18 -15.26 -24.43
CA ALA A 433 -4.15 -15.54 -25.42
C ALA A 433 -2.76 -15.22 -24.84
N LYS A 434 -1.81 -16.16 -24.95
CA LYS A 434 -0.46 -16.03 -24.38
C LYS A 434 0.58 -15.58 -25.39
N ASN A 435 0.59 -16.19 -26.57
CA ASN A 435 1.58 -15.93 -27.62
C ASN A 435 0.88 -15.77 -28.98
N PHE A 436 1.39 -14.87 -29.81
CA PHE A 436 1.00 -14.75 -31.22
C PHE A 436 2.05 -15.47 -32.07
N LEU A 437 1.64 -16.50 -32.79
CA LEU A 437 2.49 -17.15 -33.78
C LEU A 437 2.43 -16.34 -35.08
N ILE A 438 3.56 -15.76 -35.48
CA ILE A 438 3.67 -15.04 -36.75
C ILE A 438 4.32 -16.00 -37.75
N LYS A 439 3.55 -16.46 -38.73
CA LYS A 439 4.08 -17.17 -39.91
C LYS A 439 4.24 -16.16 -41.04
N MET A 440 5.43 -16.12 -41.65
CA MET A 440 5.70 -15.31 -42.84
C MET A 440 6.13 -16.25 -43.98
N ASP A 441 5.29 -16.37 -45.00
CA ASP A 441 5.60 -17.13 -46.21
C ASP A 441 6.15 -16.19 -47.28
N GLY A 442 7.35 -16.48 -47.77
CA GLY A 442 7.97 -15.75 -48.88
C GLY A 442 7.76 -16.47 -50.20
N HIS A 443 7.04 -15.84 -51.15
CA HIS A 443 7.06 -16.27 -52.55
C HIS A 443 8.14 -15.50 -53.31
N LYS A 444 9.03 -16.21 -53.99
CA LYS A 444 9.80 -15.66 -55.11
C LYS A 444 9.17 -16.21 -56.39
N GLY A 445 8.92 -15.34 -57.36
CA GLY A 445 8.22 -15.68 -58.60
C GLY A 445 8.82 -16.90 -59.33
N GLU A 446 7.92 -17.67 -59.92
CA GLU A 446 8.12 -18.74 -60.92
C GLU A 446 9.38 -19.61 -60.75
N ASP A 447 9.43 -20.44 -59.71
CA ASP A 447 9.65 -21.89 -59.84
C ASP A 447 9.77 -22.54 -58.45
N ALA A 448 9.12 -23.69 -58.32
CA ALA A 448 8.89 -24.42 -57.08
C ALA A 448 10.18 -24.77 -56.31
N ASN A 449 10.24 -24.33 -55.05
CA ASN A 449 10.79 -25.06 -53.91
C ASN A 449 10.32 -24.37 -52.62
N GLU A 450 9.46 -25.03 -51.85
CA GLU A 450 8.99 -24.56 -50.54
C GLU A 450 10.17 -24.52 -49.56
N TRP A 451 10.58 -23.31 -49.15
CA TRP A 451 11.41 -23.14 -47.97
C TRP A 451 10.52 -22.80 -46.78
N ASN A 452 10.05 -23.83 -46.07
CA ASN A 452 9.44 -23.67 -44.75
C ASN A 452 10.55 -23.27 -43.78
N THR A 453 10.67 -21.98 -43.49
CA THR A 453 11.47 -21.52 -42.36
C THR A 453 10.53 -21.37 -41.18
N GLU A 454 10.36 -22.45 -40.41
CA GLU A 454 9.68 -22.38 -39.12
C GLU A 454 10.59 -21.64 -38.13
N TYR A 455 10.17 -20.44 -37.72
CA TYR A 455 10.64 -19.88 -36.47
C TYR A 455 9.76 -20.45 -35.35
N GLU A 456 10.03 -21.70 -34.97
CA GLU A 456 9.63 -22.18 -33.65
C GLU A 456 10.44 -21.41 -32.62
N GLN A 457 9.84 -20.39 -32.02
CA GLN A 457 10.35 -19.85 -30.76
C GLN A 457 9.78 -20.69 -29.61
N ASP A 458 10.00 -22.01 -29.67
CA ASP A 458 9.98 -22.86 -28.49
C ASP A 458 11.35 -22.75 -27.83
N LYS A 459 11.40 -22.01 -26.72
CA LYS A 459 12.50 -22.13 -25.78
C LYS A 459 11.94 -22.18 -24.36
N ALA A 460 11.72 -23.43 -23.96
CA ALA A 460 11.79 -24.05 -22.62
C ALA A 460 11.16 -23.34 -21.41
#